data_AF-A0A3C1ZDV9-F1
#
_entry.id   AF-A0A3C1ZDV9-F1
#
_cell.length_a   1.000
_cell.length_b   1.000
_cell.length_c   1.000
_cell.angle_alpha   90.00
_cell.angle_beta   90.00
_cell.angle_gamma   90.00
#
_symmetry.space_group_name_H-M   'P 1'
#
loop_
_entity.id
_entity.type
_entity.pdbx_description
1 polymer ?
#
loop_
_entity_poly.entity_id
_entity_poly.type
_entity_poly.pdbx_seq_one_letter_code
_entity_poly.pdbx_strand_id
1 'polypeptide(L)' 'MDQELKKYDLIILGIDPGTNVMGYALLGITAKTPQLITMGVLKLAKFDDHYMRLHRIY' A
#
# COMPACT_ATOMS: atom_id res chain seq x y z
N MET A 1 1.81 -4.41 17.17
CA MET A 1 2.01 -3.78 15.84
C MET A 1 2.43 -2.33 15.99
N ASP A 2 1.66 -1.50 16.71
CA ASP A 2 1.95 -0.06 16.86
C ASP A 2 3.32 0.26 17.49
N GLN A 3 3.76 -0.56 18.44
CA GLN A 3 5.07 -0.42 19.08
C GLN A 3 6.23 -0.61 18.08
N GLU A 4 6.08 -1.51 17.10
CA GLU A 4 7.09 -1.81 16.08
C GLU A 4 7.17 -0.73 14.99
N LEU A 5 6.09 0.02 14.76
CA LEU A 5 6.08 1.10 13.77
C LEU A 5 6.68 2.40 14.32
N LYS A 6 6.62 2.62 15.64
CA LYS A 6 7.22 3.77 16.33
C LYS A 6 8.76 3.82 16.26
N LYS A 7 9.42 2.74 15.81
CA LYS A 7 10.89 2.70 15.66
C LYS A 7 11.41 3.41 14.41
N TYR A 8 10.51 3.77 13.49
CA TYR A 8 10.84 4.45 12.25
C TYR A 8 10.51 5.94 12.36
N ASP A 9 11.42 6.78 11.86
CA ASP A 9 11.23 8.23 11.80
C ASP A 9 10.19 8.62 10.74
N LEU A 10 10.12 7.83 9.65
CA LEU A 10 9.19 8.00 8.55
C LEU A 10 8.75 6.63 8.04
N ILE A 11 7.46 6.52 7.72
CA ILE A 11 6.89 5.35 7.05
C ILE A 11 6.39 5.79 5.67
N ILE A 12 6.78 5.05 4.63
CA ILE A 12 6.43 5.31 3.23
C ILE A 12 5.62 4.13 2.71
N LEU A 13 4.44 4.40 2.18
CA LEU A 13 3.63 3.42 1.46
C LEU A 13 3.87 3.59 -0.05
N GLY A 14 4.49 2.59 -0.67
CA GLY A 14 4.58 2.47 -2.12
C GLY A 14 3.41 1.64 -2.65
N ILE A 15 2.75 2.13 -3.70
CA ILE A 15 1.67 1.44 -4.40
C ILE A 15 2.07 1.28 -5.86
N ASP A 16 1.93 0.07 -6.40
CA ASP A 16 2.10 -0.25 -7.81
C ASP A 16 0.77 -0.77 -8.39
N PRO A 17 -0.04 0.11 -9.02
CA PRO A 17 -1.38 -0.23 -9.45
C PRO A 17 -1.37 -1.09 -10.73
N GLY A 18 -2.14 -2.18 -10.70
CA GLY A 18 -2.51 -2.96 -11.90
C GLY A 18 -4.01 -3.21 -11.95
N THR A 19 -4.51 -3.66 -13.09
CA THR A 19 -5.96 -3.86 -13.31
C THR A 19 -6.51 -5.07 -12.55
N ASN A 20 -5.72 -6.13 -12.39
CA ASN A 20 -6.12 -7.37 -11.71
C ASN A 20 -5.34 -7.64 -10.41
N VAL A 21 -4.18 -7.00 -10.25
CA VAL A 21 -3.31 -7.14 -9.09
C VAL A 21 -2.68 -5.77 -8.83
N MET A 22 -2.67 -5.33 -7.58
CA MET A 22 -1.96 -4.12 -7.14
C MET A 22 -0.88 -4.51 -6.13
N GLY A 23 0.37 -4.16 -6.42
CA GLY A 23 1.47 -4.32 -5.48
C GLY A 23 1.45 -3.21 -4.44
N TYR A 24 1.88 -3.52 -3.22
CA TYR A 24 2.19 -2.50 -2.22
C TYR A 24 3.42 -2.89 -1.41
N ALA A 25 4.16 -1.89 -0.96
CA ALA A 25 5.26 -2.06 -0.04
C ALA A 25 5.23 -0.96 1.02
N LEU A 26 5.61 -1.31 2.24
CA LEU A 26 5.80 -0.37 3.34
C LEU A 26 7.29 -0.31 3.67
N LEU A 27 7.86 0.88 3.55
CA LEU A 27 9.25 1.15 3.92
C LEU A 27 9.28 1.98 5.20
N GLY A 28 10.11 1.56 6.15
CA GLY A 28 10.45 2.34 7.33
C GLY A 28 11.81 3.00 7.12
N ILE A 29 11.91 4.28 7.43
CA ILE A 29 13.17 5.03 7.39
C ILE A 29 13.61 5.32 8.82
N THR A 30 14.85 4.98 9.15
CA THR A 30 15.51 5.43 10.39
C THR A 30 16.84 6.09 10.02
N ALA A 31 17.06 7.33 10.45
CA ALA A 31 18.31 8.08 10.24
C ALA A 31 18.85 8.12 8.80
N LYS A 32 17.98 7.96 7.79
CA LYS A 32 18.24 7.87 6.32
C LYS A 32 18.47 6.47 5.75
N THR A 33 18.34 5.41 6.53
CA THR A 33 18.39 4.04 6.02
C THR A 33 16.97 3.50 5.80
N PRO A 34 16.57 3.23 4.54
CA PRO A 34 15.32 2.56 4.25
C PRO A 34 15.38 1.07 4.61
N GLN A 35 14.32 0.56 5.22
CA GLN A 35 14.13 -0.84 5.58
C GLN A 35 12.75 -1.31 5.12
N LEU A 36 12.68 -2.51 4.53
CA LEU A 36 11.40 -3.10 4.15
C LEU A 36 10.68 -3.59 5.41
N ILE A 37 9.52 -3.00 5.70
CA ILE A 37 8.64 -3.48 6.77
C ILE A 37 7.81 -4.65 6.25
N THR A 38 7.18 -4.47 5.08
CA THR A 38 6.38 -5.50 4.43
C THR A 38 6.17 -5.19 2.96
N MET A 39 5.89 -6.22 2.17
CA MET A 39 5.47 -6.12 0.78
C MET A 39 4.40 -7.16 0.51
N GLY A 40 3.42 -6.81 -0.30
CA GLY A 40 2.32 -7.70 -0.65
C GLY A 40 1.70 -7.34 -1.98
N VAL A 41 0.73 -8.17 -2.36
CA VAL A 41 -0.10 -7.96 -3.54
C VAL A 41 -1.56 -8.06 -3.14
N LEU A 42 -2.37 -7.14 -3.63
CA LEU A 42 -3.81 -7.17 -3.56
C LEU A 42 -4.32 -7.77 -4.87
N LYS A 43 -4.99 -8.92 -4.81
CA LYS A 43 -5.68 -9.48 -5.98
C LYS A 43 -7.00 -8.74 -6.16
N LEU A 44 -7.08 -7.93 -7.22
CA LEU A 44 -8.26 -7.15 -7.61
C LEU A 44 -9.22 -7.92 -8.52
N ALA A 45 -8.87 -9.17 -8.87
CA ALA A 45 -9.62 -10.07 -9.76
C ALA A 45 -11.00 -10.56 -9.21
N LYS A 46 -11.69 -9.74 -8.42
CA LYS A 46 -13.10 -9.89 -8.03
C LYS A 46 -13.82 -8.55 -7.92
N PHE A 47 -13.37 -7.52 -8.64
CA PHE A 47 -14.21 -6.38 -8.97
C PHE A 47 -14.75 -6.58 -10.40
N ASP A 48 -15.59 -7.60 -10.56
CA ASP A 48 -16.43 -7.81 -11.76
C ASP A 48 -17.47 -6.70 -11.95
N ASP A 49 -17.51 -5.70 -11.06
CA ASP A 49 -18.47 -4.63 -11.18
C ASP A 49 -17.85 -3.41 -11.86
N HIS A 50 -18.10 -3.34 -13.17
CA HIS A 50 -17.93 -2.18 -14.04
C HIS A 50 -18.45 -0.84 -13.46
N TYR A 51 -19.18 -0.84 -12.33
CA TYR A 51 -19.99 0.27 -11.81
C TYR A 51 -19.37 1.22 -10.76
N MET A 52 -18.25 0.92 -10.09
CA MET A 52 -17.69 1.87 -9.08
C MET A 52 -16.85 3.01 -9.68
N ARG A 53 -17.07 3.34 -10.96
CA ARG A 53 -16.47 4.49 -11.66
C ARG A 53 -17.28 5.80 -11.55
N LEU A 54 -18.46 5.81 -10.92
CA LEU A 54 -19.39 6.97 -11.00
C LEU A 54 -19.94 7.54 -9.67
N HIS A 55 -19.55 7.06 -8.48
CA HIS A 55 -20.24 7.46 -7.22
C HIS A 55 -19.40 8.20 -6.16
N ARG A 56 -18.26 8.82 -6.54
CA ARG A 56 -17.47 9.69 -5.63
C ARG A 56 -17.10 11.05 -6.23
N ILE A 57 -17.95 11.58 -7.11
CA ILE A 57 -17.90 12.98 -7.57
C ILE A 57 -19.14 13.76 -7.06
N TYR A 58 -19.69 13.39 -5.91
CA TYR A 58 -20.58 14.24 -5.13
C TYR A 58 -20.24 14.12 -3.65
#